data_AF-A0A7M3MJ79-F1
#
_entry.id   AF-A0A7M3MJ79-F1
#
_cell.length_a   1.000
_cell.length_b   1.000
_cell.length_c   1.000
_cell.angle_alpha   90.00
_cell.angle_beta   90.00
_cell.angle_gamma   90.00
#
_symmetry.space_group_name_H-M   'P 1'
#
loop_
_entity.id
_entity.type
_entity.pdbx_description
1 polymer ?
#
loop_
_entity_poly.entity_id
_entity_poly.type
_entity_poly.pdbx_seq_one_letter_code
_entity_poly.pdbx_strand_id
1 'polypeptide(L)'
;MGLLSRTLTHEDISSKHLGKMRRYRLPREGFFTSFKGTLITFYHEGLTGVDKERFVSNFVESMAIFRTEKGQYIIYYIVEFIGNEYNSGRRTFIKVLDSPEKLENFVDRMEYNNNTLFKPIILSELRNRLLQEA
;
A
#
# COMPACT_ATOMS: atom_id res chain seq x y z
N MET A 1 27.50 13.89 -7.32
CA MET A 1 26.41 13.03 -7.88
C MET A 1 25.35 12.84 -6.80
N GLY A 2 24.42 13.78 -6.69
CA GLY A 2 23.42 13.78 -5.62
C GLY A 2 22.32 12.76 -5.89
N LEU A 3 22.31 11.67 -5.11
CA LEU A 3 21.14 10.80 -4.97
C LEU A 3 20.05 11.58 -4.25
N LEU A 4 19.37 12.48 -4.97
CA LEU A 4 18.13 13.10 -4.52
C LEU A 4 17.23 11.96 -4.07
N SER A 5 16.90 11.93 -2.78
CA SER A 5 15.96 11.00 -2.20
C SER A 5 14.60 11.26 -2.83
N ARG A 6 14.33 10.64 -3.98
CA ARG A 6 13.05 10.73 -4.65
C ARG A 6 12.03 10.04 -3.74
N THR A 7 11.24 10.83 -3.05
CA THR A 7 10.08 10.37 -2.28
C THR A 7 9.16 9.69 -3.27
N LEU A 8 8.77 8.46 -2.96
CA LEU A 8 7.97 7.65 -3.86
C LEU A 8 6.59 8.30 -4.01
N THR A 9 6.24 8.73 -5.22
CA THR A 9 4.99 9.42 -5.50
C THR A 9 3.89 8.43 -5.89
N HIS A 10 2.64 8.88 -5.91
CA HIS A 10 1.53 8.10 -6.43
C HIS A 10 1.77 7.64 -7.88
N GLU A 11 2.51 8.41 -8.69
CA GLU A 11 2.87 8.01 -10.05
C GLU A 11 3.85 6.83 -10.07
N ASP A 12 4.76 6.77 -9.09
CA ASP A 12 5.73 5.67 -8.92
C ASP A 12 5.07 4.36 -8.45
N ILE A 13 3.89 4.44 -7.83
CA ILE A 13 3.01 3.31 -7.52
C ILE A 13 1.72 3.39 -8.34
N SER A 14 1.85 3.48 -9.67
CA SER A 14 0.68 3.50 -10.55
C SER A 14 0.42 2.15 -11.21
N SER A 15 -0.80 1.97 -11.71
CA SER A 15 -1.22 0.81 -12.49
C SER A 15 -0.28 0.51 -13.67
N LYS A 16 0.41 1.53 -14.21
CA LYS A 16 1.42 1.41 -15.30
C LYS A 16 2.64 0.57 -14.92
N HIS A 17 2.86 0.32 -13.62
CA HIS A 17 3.99 -0.42 -13.08
C HIS A 17 3.61 -1.80 -12.53
N LEU A 18 2.33 -2.15 -12.57
CA LEU A 18 1.83 -3.46 -12.21
C LEU A 18 2.55 -4.56 -13.01
N GLY A 19 3.07 -5.56 -12.30
CA GLY A 19 3.74 -6.73 -12.89
C GLY A 19 5.18 -6.50 -13.36
N LYS A 20 5.74 -5.31 -13.21
CA LYS A 20 7.11 -5.02 -13.64
C LYS A 20 8.09 -5.15 -12.47
N MET A 21 9.14 -5.95 -12.67
CA MET A 21 10.26 -6.05 -11.74
C MET A 21 11.05 -4.73 -11.74
N ARG A 22 11.14 -4.06 -10.60
CA ARG A 22 11.81 -2.76 -10.42
C ARG A 22 12.45 -2.63 -9.05
N ARG A 23 13.35 -1.65 -8.91
CA ARG A 23 13.82 -1.19 -7.60
C ARG A 23 12.83 -0.17 -7.05
N TYR A 24 12.31 -0.43 -5.86
CA TYR A 24 11.42 0.45 -5.11
C TYR A 24 12.16 1.01 -3.90
N ARG A 25 11.81 2.24 -3.50
CA ARG A 25 12.33 2.92 -2.31
C ARG A 25 11.17 3.55 -1.54
N LEU A 26 10.60 2.80 -0.61
CA LEU A 26 9.41 3.21 0.14
C LEU A 26 9.82 4.11 1.32
N PRO A 27 9.33 5.36 1.41
CA PRO A 27 9.57 6.22 2.56
C PRO A 27 8.70 5.79 3.75
N ARG A 28 9.20 5.97 4.98
CA ARG A 28 8.44 5.77 6.23
C ARG A 28 9.02 6.67 7.33
N GLU A 29 8.29 7.71 7.75
CA GLU A 29 8.61 8.60 8.89
C GLU A 29 10.13 8.84 9.12
N GLY A 30 10.79 9.46 8.14
CA GLY A 30 12.23 9.79 8.23
C GLY A 30 13.20 8.70 7.79
N PHE A 31 12.71 7.48 7.52
CA PHE A 31 13.48 6.35 7.00
C PHE A 31 13.00 5.95 5.60
N PHE A 32 13.76 5.09 4.93
CA PHE A 32 13.38 4.49 3.66
C PHE A 32 13.75 3.01 3.60
N THR A 33 12.87 2.20 3.01
CA THR A 33 13.09 0.79 2.72
C THR A 33 13.29 0.61 1.23
N SER A 34 14.46 0.13 0.82
CA SER A 34 14.79 -0.13 -0.59
C SER A 34 14.82 -1.62 -0.88
N PHE A 35 14.18 -2.05 -1.97
CA PHE A 35 14.20 -3.46 -2.41
C PHE A 35 13.98 -3.57 -3.92
N LYS A 36 14.28 -4.74 -4.47
CA LYS A 36 13.92 -5.12 -5.84
C LYS A 36 12.75 -6.11 -5.79
N GLY A 37 11.72 -5.84 -6.57
CA GLY A 37 10.50 -6.64 -6.57
C GLY A 37 9.53 -6.21 -7.66
N THR A 38 8.35 -6.80 -7.64
CA THR A 38 7.27 -6.57 -8.58
C THR A 38 6.08 -5.99 -7.84
N LEU A 39 5.52 -4.88 -8.33
CA LEU A 39 4.23 -4.38 -7.84
C LEU A 39 3.11 -5.34 -8.28
N ILE A 40 2.43 -5.94 -7.32
CA ILE A 40 1.38 -6.95 -7.54
C ILE A 40 0.02 -6.27 -7.71
N THR A 41 -0.33 -5.41 -6.75
CA THR A 41 -1.59 -4.68 -6.71
C THR A 41 -1.37 -3.32 -6.07
N PHE A 42 -2.24 -2.39 -6.44
CA PHE A 42 -2.24 -1.04 -5.92
C PHE A 42 -3.67 -0.52 -5.78
N TYR A 43 -3.90 0.16 -4.68
CA TYR A 43 -5.12 0.89 -4.39
C TYR A 43 -4.75 2.30 -3.96
N HIS A 44 -5.45 3.28 -4.52
CA HIS A 44 -5.43 4.65 -4.03
C HIS A 44 -6.83 5.18 -3.97
N GLU A 45 -7.17 5.69 -2.80
CA GLU A 45 -8.41 6.37 -2.59
C GLU A 45 -8.25 7.82 -3.08
N GLY A 46 -8.79 8.11 -4.27
CA GLY A 46 -8.76 9.43 -4.91
C GLY A 46 -9.75 10.44 -4.32
N LEU A 47 -9.94 10.45 -2.99
CA LEU A 47 -10.89 11.36 -2.34
C LEU A 47 -10.44 12.80 -2.44
N THR A 48 -11.36 13.67 -2.85
CA THR A 48 -11.16 15.12 -2.82
C THR A 48 -11.27 15.64 -1.38
N GLY A 49 -10.79 16.86 -1.09
CA GLY A 49 -10.85 17.44 0.26
C GLY A 49 -12.27 17.46 0.85
N VAL A 50 -13.30 17.67 0.02
CA VAL A 50 -14.71 17.65 0.42
C VAL A 50 -15.17 16.24 0.77
N ASP A 51 -14.68 15.22 0.07
CA ASP A 51 -14.99 13.84 0.40
C ASP A 51 -14.24 13.38 1.66
N LYS A 52 -13.02 13.89 1.90
CA LYS A 52 -12.25 13.63 3.13
C LYS A 52 -12.97 14.15 4.37
N GLU A 53 -13.65 15.29 4.28
CA GLU A 53 -14.47 15.86 5.37
C GLU A 53 -15.70 14.99 5.70
N ARG A 54 -16.15 14.14 4.78
CA ARG A 54 -17.23 13.17 5.06
C ARG A 54 -16.77 11.96 5.88
N PHE A 55 -15.46 11.68 5.91
CA PHE A 55 -14.92 10.62 6.74
C PHE A 55 -14.69 11.14 8.16
N VAL A 56 -15.53 10.69 9.09
CA VAL A 56 -15.44 11.03 10.53
C VAL A 56 -14.43 10.12 11.25
N SER A 57 -13.65 9.29 10.53
CA SER A 57 -12.75 8.28 11.13
C SER A 57 -11.65 7.85 10.17
N ASN A 58 -10.72 7.04 10.69
CA ASN A 58 -9.51 6.58 10.00
C ASN A 58 -9.82 5.77 8.73
N PHE A 59 -9.09 6.04 7.65
CA PHE A 59 -9.24 5.34 6.38
C PHE A 59 -7.89 5.08 5.70
N VAL A 60 -7.82 4.04 4.88
CA VAL A 60 -6.63 3.73 4.07
C VAL A 60 -6.62 4.63 2.84
N GLU A 61 -5.73 5.61 2.79
CA GLU A 61 -5.59 6.48 1.62
C GLU A 61 -4.93 5.74 0.45
N SER A 62 -3.95 4.89 0.72
CA SER A 62 -3.22 4.15 -0.32
C SER A 62 -2.70 2.84 0.20
N MET A 63 -2.66 1.83 -0.67
CA MET A 63 -2.06 0.53 -0.39
C MET A 63 -1.38 -0.01 -1.64
N ALA A 64 -0.19 -0.55 -1.47
CA ALA A 64 0.59 -1.18 -2.51
C ALA A 64 1.16 -2.49 -1.98
N ILE A 65 1.04 -3.54 -2.77
CA ILE A 65 1.60 -4.84 -2.41
C ILE A 65 2.64 -5.22 -3.44
N PHE A 66 3.81 -5.59 -2.96
CA PHE A 66 4.94 -5.99 -3.78
C PHE A 66 5.32 -7.43 -3.47
N ARG A 67 5.83 -8.14 -4.47
CA ARG A 67 6.55 -9.41 -4.29
C ARG A 67 8.02 -9.15 -4.56
N THR A 68 8.87 -9.44 -3.58
CA THR A 68 10.33 -9.30 -3.71
C THR A 68 10.90 -10.42 -4.57
N GLU A 69 12.13 -10.24 -5.08
CA GLU A 69 12.86 -11.32 -5.78
C GLU A 69 13.08 -12.56 -4.90
N LYS A 70 13.08 -12.40 -3.57
CA LYS A 70 13.22 -13.50 -2.61
C LYS A 70 11.88 -14.19 -2.28
N GLY A 71 10.80 -13.83 -2.96
CA GLY A 71 9.47 -14.40 -2.75
C GLY A 71 8.69 -13.82 -1.56
N GLN A 72 9.26 -12.88 -0.80
CA GLN A 72 8.55 -12.20 0.30
C GLN A 72 7.56 -11.17 -0.24
N TYR A 73 6.47 -10.95 0.49
CA TYR A 73 5.48 -9.92 0.22
C TYR A 73 5.73 -8.69 1.09
N ILE A 74 5.74 -7.51 0.46
CA ILE A 74 5.85 -6.23 1.15
C ILE A 74 4.55 -5.47 0.93
N ILE A 75 3.86 -5.13 2.01
CA ILE A 75 2.68 -4.27 2.00
C ILE A 75 3.13 -2.90 2.46
N TYR A 76 2.90 -1.91 1.61
CA TYR A 76 3.09 -0.50 1.89
C TYR A 76 1.72 0.16 1.91
N TYR A 77 1.34 0.78 3.01
CA TYR A 77 0.05 1.46 3.07
C TYR A 77 0.12 2.73 3.88
N ILE A 78 -0.72 3.67 3.50
CA ILE A 78 -0.85 4.97 4.09
C ILE A 78 -2.25 5.09 4.64
N VAL A 79 -2.35 5.46 5.90
CA VAL A 79 -3.61 5.67 6.60
C VAL A 79 -3.69 7.13 6.98
N GLU A 80 -4.84 7.74 6.68
CA GLU A 80 -5.19 9.05 7.20
C GLU A 80 -5.99 8.84 8.49
N PHE A 81 -5.47 9.37 9.60
CA PHE A 81 -6.16 9.35 10.88
C PHE A 81 -6.92 10.67 11.06
N ILE A 82 -8.25 10.57 11.20
CA ILE A 82 -9.14 11.73 11.42
C ILE A 82 -9.68 11.62 12.85
N GLY A 83 -9.40 12.62 13.70
CA GLY A 83 -9.75 12.63 15.13
C GLY A 83 -9.13 13.78 15.92
N ASN A 84 -9.49 13.92 17.21
CA ASN A 84 -9.24 15.12 18.01
C ASN A 84 -7.75 15.38 18.35
N GLU A 85 -7.37 16.66 18.26
CA GLU A 85 -6.14 17.45 18.57
C GLU A 85 -4.73 16.81 18.70
N TYR A 86 -4.57 15.51 18.96
CA TYR A 86 -3.28 14.90 19.31
C TYR A 86 -2.86 13.70 18.46
N ASN A 87 -3.70 13.19 17.55
CA ASN A 87 -3.38 11.99 16.75
C ASN A 87 -3.83 12.02 15.29
N SER A 88 -4.21 13.19 14.77
CA SER A 88 -4.60 13.34 13.37
C SER A 88 -3.39 13.33 12.42
N GLY A 89 -3.63 12.90 11.19
CA GLY A 89 -2.70 13.03 10.08
C GLY A 89 -2.30 11.71 9.44
N ARG A 90 -1.42 11.87 8.45
CA ARG A 90 -0.99 10.83 7.53
C ARG A 90 0.11 9.97 8.13
N ARG A 91 -0.13 8.66 8.28
CA ARG A 91 0.90 7.70 8.74
C ARG A 91 1.16 6.64 7.70
N THR A 92 2.44 6.26 7.61
CA THR A 92 2.91 5.27 6.64
C THR A 92 3.37 4.01 7.34
N PHE A 93 2.91 2.87 6.83
CA PHE A 93 3.17 1.55 7.38
C PHE A 93 3.82 0.65 6.33
N ILE A 94 4.74 -0.18 6.80
CA ILE A 94 5.37 -1.24 6.02
C ILE A 94 5.22 -2.55 6.79
N LYS A 95 4.66 -3.56 6.13
CA LYS A 95 4.59 -4.93 6.64
C LYS A 95 5.27 -5.87 5.67
N VAL A 96 6.11 -6.76 6.18
CA VAL A 96 6.74 -7.83 5.40
C VAL A 96 6.13 -9.16 5.83
N LEU A 97 5.77 -9.98 4.85
CA LEU A 97 5.17 -11.30 5.04
C LEU A 97 5.86 -12.30 4.10
N ASP A 98 5.86 -13.57 4.50
CA ASP A 98 6.58 -14.68 3.88
C ASP A 98 5.68 -15.64 3.11
N SER A 99 4.35 -15.48 3.18
CA SER A 99 3.42 -16.33 2.43
C SER A 99 2.16 -15.59 1.93
N PRO A 100 1.54 -16.06 0.85
CA PRO A 100 0.28 -15.52 0.35
C PRO A 100 -0.86 -15.61 1.37
N GLU A 101 -0.94 -16.69 2.15
CA GLU A 101 -2.01 -16.90 3.14
C GLU A 101 -1.90 -15.88 4.27
N LYS A 102 -0.68 -15.57 4.71
CA LYS A 102 -0.45 -14.52 5.71
C LYS A 102 -0.80 -13.13 5.17
N LEU A 103 -0.55 -12.90 3.87
CA LEU A 103 -0.91 -11.68 3.19
C LEU A 103 -2.42 -11.49 3.11
N GLU A 104 -3.16 -12.51 2.67
CA GLU A 104 -4.62 -12.47 2.63
C GLU A 104 -5.20 -12.25 4.04
N ASN A 105 -4.73 -13.02 5.03
CA ASN A 105 -5.16 -12.85 6.43
C ASN A 105 -4.85 -11.45 6.99
N PHE A 106 -3.71 -10.86 6.60
CA PHE A 106 -3.38 -9.51 7.03
C PHE A 106 -4.36 -8.49 6.47
N VAL A 107 -4.63 -8.54 5.17
CA VAL A 107 -5.58 -7.61 4.50
C VAL A 107 -6.99 -7.81 5.04
N ASP A 108 -7.42 -9.06 5.24
CA ASP A 108 -8.75 -9.38 5.75
C ASP A 108 -8.99 -8.86 7.17
N ARG A 109 -7.96 -8.87 8.02
CA ARG A 109 -8.02 -8.34 9.40
C ARG A 109 -7.93 -6.82 9.51
N MET A 110 -7.71 -6.08 8.41
CA MET A 110 -7.66 -4.62 8.49
C MET A 110 -9.04 -4.04 8.82
N GLU A 111 -9.14 -3.17 9.81
CA GLU A 111 -10.39 -2.55 10.27
C GLU A 111 -10.33 -1.03 10.06
N TYR A 112 -10.61 -0.60 8.82
CA TYR A 112 -10.73 0.80 8.44
C TYR A 112 -12.09 1.08 7.80
N ASN A 113 -12.53 2.35 7.82
CA ASN A 113 -13.86 2.70 7.32
C ASN A 113 -14.08 2.34 5.84
N ASN A 114 -13.04 2.44 5.03
CA ASN A 114 -13.10 2.17 3.60
C ASN A 114 -12.76 0.71 3.24
N ASN A 115 -12.83 -0.21 4.20
CA ASN A 115 -12.58 -1.64 4.00
C ASN A 115 -13.37 -2.24 2.82
N THR A 116 -14.63 -1.82 2.65
CA THR A 116 -15.50 -2.30 1.56
C THR A 116 -15.05 -1.82 0.19
N LEU A 117 -14.18 -0.80 0.12
CA LEU A 117 -13.63 -0.26 -1.12
C LEU A 117 -12.30 -0.96 -1.47
N PHE A 118 -11.32 -0.94 -0.56
CA PHE A 118 -9.98 -1.43 -0.90
C PHE A 118 -9.85 -2.96 -0.81
N LYS A 119 -10.48 -3.63 0.16
CA LYS A 119 -10.27 -5.08 0.36
C LYS A 119 -10.68 -5.91 -0.86
N PRO A 120 -11.86 -5.70 -1.48
CA PRO A 120 -12.25 -6.49 -2.65
C PRO A 120 -11.27 -6.31 -3.82
N ILE A 121 -10.80 -5.09 -4.05
CA ILE A 121 -9.83 -4.78 -5.12
C ILE A 121 -8.52 -5.50 -4.85
N ILE A 122 -7.94 -5.30 -3.66
CA ILE A 122 -6.67 -5.91 -3.28
C ILE A 122 -6.74 -7.44 -3.30
N LEU A 123 -7.76 -8.05 -2.67
CA LEU A 123 -7.89 -9.50 -2.59
C LEU A 123 -8.16 -10.15 -3.95
N SER A 124 -8.99 -9.52 -4.80
CA SER A 124 -9.24 -10.05 -6.15
C SER A 124 -8.01 -9.99 -7.04
N GLU A 125 -7.26 -8.88 -7.02
CA GLU A 125 -6.02 -8.74 -7.78
C GLU A 125 -4.94 -9.70 -7.28
N LEU A 126 -4.82 -9.88 -5.96
CA LEU A 126 -3.90 -10.85 -5.36
C LEU A 126 -4.20 -12.28 -5.84
N ARG A 127 -5.46 -12.71 -5.77
CA ARG A 127 -5.86 -14.06 -6.22
C ARG A 127 -5.59 -14.26 -7.71
N ASN A 128 -5.95 -13.29 -8.54
CA ASN A 128 -5.70 -13.36 -9.99
C ASN A 128 -4.20 -13.47 -10.31
N ARG A 129 -3.35 -12.78 -9.55
CA ARG A 129 -1.89 -12.82 -9.72
C ARG A 129 -1.28 -14.13 -9.26
N LEU A 130 -1.71 -14.65 -8.11
CA LEU A 130 -1.22 -15.92 -7.57
C LEU A 130 -1.57 -17.09 -8.51
N LEU A 131 -2.75 -17.06 -9.14
CA LEU A 131 -3.16 -18.05 -10.13
C LEU A 131 -2.36 -18.01 -11.44
N GLN A 132 -1.77 -16.86 -11.81
CA GLN A 132 -0.93 -16.74 -13.00
C GLN A 132 0.51 -17.20 -12.77
N GLU A 133 0.90 -17.41 -11.51
CA GLU A 133 2.26 -17.83 -11.11
C GLU A 133 2.34 -19.32 -10.74
N ALA A 134 1.19 -20.02 -10.69
CA ALA A 134 1.05 -21.46 -10.42
C ALA A 134 0.99 -22.26 -11.73
#